data_AF-A0A3Q0J732-F1
#
_entry.id   AF-A0A3Q0J732-F1
#
_cell.length_a   1.000
_cell.length_b   1.000
_cell.length_c   1.000
_cell.angle_alpha   90.00
_cell.angle_beta   90.00
_cell.angle_gamma   90.00
#
_symmetry.space_group_name_H-M   'P 1'
#
loop_
_entity.id
_entity.type
_entity.pdbx_description
1 polymer ?
#
loop_
_entity_poly.entity_id
_entity_poly.type
_entity_poly.pdbx_seq_one_letter_code
_entity_poly.pdbx_strand_id
1 'polypeptide(L)'
;MNFQCIQTAHVQFFIVLIYILESSLGKQSEAQTEAQYLTAAVGESVVFDCALEFPHNIPIPYILQYNRDNKPVFSWSDRKVYATPEYSSRVSLVSEFPKYGKGSVNLTNVRELDAGWYECRLYFPNRSPSTGLNGTWYYLEVLGGNLLAVPPTNKTATEGDSVTFTCITKDKDAIVNWYKDEVPLTELKELNERATISPEGSLTIVPVSMTDPGSYKCEIINNEGETQHASAHLNVQYKAKILFSPREVYFSYGRPGTLDCYFKANPTLTNLRWEKDGFLFDPYNVQGVFYRRNGSLYFSKVS
;
A
#
# COMPACT_ATOMS: atom_id res chain seq x y z
N MET A 1 -20.61 -104.83 -1.67
CA MET A 1 -20.05 -105.00 -0.30
C MET A 1 -19.96 -103.61 0.33
N ASN A 2 -20.27 -103.48 1.62
CA ASN A 2 -20.28 -102.19 2.35
C ASN A 2 -18.87 -101.62 2.53
N PHE A 3 -18.74 -100.30 2.74
CA PHE A 3 -18.38 -99.67 4.03
C PHE A 3 -18.51 -98.11 3.98
N GLN A 4 -18.56 -97.46 5.15
CA GLN A 4 -18.84 -96.02 5.42
C GLN A 4 -17.61 -95.10 5.13
N CYS A 5 -17.66 -93.80 4.78
CA CYS A 5 -18.13 -92.57 5.47
C CYS A 5 -17.28 -92.20 6.74
N ILE A 6 -16.85 -90.96 7.06
CA ILE A 6 -17.49 -89.60 7.06
C ILE A 6 -16.46 -88.42 6.81
N GLN A 7 -16.97 -87.19 6.57
CA GLN A 7 -16.45 -85.77 6.69
C GLN A 7 -15.24 -85.46 7.65
N THR A 8 -14.49 -84.33 7.63
CA THR A 8 -14.75 -82.88 7.30
C THR A 8 -13.51 -82.05 6.82
N ALA A 9 -13.76 -81.00 6.01
CA ALA A 9 -13.11 -79.65 5.85
C ALA A 9 -11.69 -79.33 6.42
N HIS A 10 -10.80 -78.56 5.75
CA HIS A 10 -10.96 -77.10 5.52
C HIS A 10 -10.03 -76.47 4.44
N VAL A 11 -10.60 -75.56 3.63
CA VAL A 11 -10.03 -74.34 2.98
C VAL A 11 -8.77 -74.40 2.07
N GLN A 12 -8.95 -73.84 0.86
CA GLN A 12 -7.95 -73.56 -0.18
C GLN A 12 -7.16 -72.26 0.09
N PHE A 13 -6.08 -72.01 -0.65
CA PHE A 13 -6.08 -70.91 -1.63
C PHE A 13 -5.05 -71.13 -2.75
N PHE A 14 -5.47 -70.96 -4.00
CA PHE A 14 -4.61 -71.02 -5.19
C PHE A 14 -4.03 -69.64 -5.52
N ILE A 15 -2.80 -69.60 -6.04
CA ILE A 15 -2.23 -68.43 -6.71
C ILE A 15 -2.40 -68.63 -8.22
N VAL A 16 -3.09 -67.70 -8.89
CA VAL A 16 -3.18 -67.65 -10.36
C VAL A 16 -2.83 -66.23 -10.82
N LEU A 17 -1.86 -66.12 -11.73
CA LEU A 17 -1.47 -64.89 -12.40
C LEU A 17 -2.53 -64.49 -13.44
N ILE A 18 -2.96 -63.23 -13.41
CA ILE A 18 -3.77 -62.61 -14.47
C ILE A 18 -3.15 -61.27 -14.83
N TYR A 19 -2.71 -61.13 -16.08
CA TYR A 19 -2.35 -59.84 -16.69
C TYR A 19 -3.63 -59.16 -17.21
N ILE A 20 -3.85 -57.88 -16.90
CA ILE A 20 -4.85 -57.05 -17.59
C ILE A 20 -4.23 -55.72 -18.02
N LEU A 21 -4.57 -55.37 -19.25
CA LEU A 21 -4.13 -54.23 -20.05
C LEU A 21 -4.15 -52.87 -19.35
N GLU A 22 -3.22 -52.02 -19.80
CA GLU A 22 -3.31 -50.57 -19.67
C GLU A 22 -4.67 -50.07 -20.20
N SER A 23 -5.43 -49.41 -19.33
CA SER A 23 -6.42 -48.44 -19.78
C SER A 23 -5.94 -47.06 -19.34
N SER A 24 -5.74 -46.18 -20.32
CA SER A 24 -5.38 -44.79 -20.12
C SER A 24 -6.59 -44.00 -19.61
N LEU A 25 -7.01 -44.30 -18.37
CA LEU A 25 -7.81 -43.34 -17.62
C LEU A 25 -6.86 -42.18 -17.28
N GLY A 26 -6.84 -41.20 -18.17
CA GLY A 26 -5.97 -40.05 -18.05
C GLY A 26 -6.15 -39.45 -16.65
N LYS A 27 -5.05 -39.42 -15.88
CA LYS A 27 -4.91 -38.41 -14.84
C LYS A 27 -4.96 -37.07 -15.57
N GLN A 28 -6.18 -36.55 -15.72
CA GLN A 28 -6.40 -35.16 -15.95
C GLN A 28 -5.80 -34.50 -14.72
N SER A 29 -4.55 -34.03 -14.88
CA SER A 29 -3.93 -33.19 -13.89
C SER A 29 -4.80 -31.95 -13.83
N GLU A 30 -5.73 -31.91 -12.88
CA GLU A 30 -6.04 -30.65 -12.24
C GLU A 30 -4.69 -30.03 -11.91
N ALA A 31 -4.41 -28.87 -12.50
CA ALA A 31 -3.27 -28.08 -12.12
C ALA A 31 -3.57 -27.62 -10.70
N GLN A 32 -3.13 -28.42 -9.73
CA GLN A 32 -3.19 -28.14 -8.31
C GLN A 32 -2.34 -26.90 -8.11
N THR A 33 -3.00 -25.74 -8.24
CA THR A 33 -2.35 -24.45 -8.26
C THR A 33 -1.89 -24.23 -6.83
N GLU A 34 -0.60 -24.46 -6.59
CA GLU A 34 -0.05 -24.57 -5.24
C GLU A 34 -0.29 -23.24 -4.52
N ALA A 35 -1.18 -23.29 -3.53
CA ALA A 35 -1.61 -22.10 -2.81
C ALA A 35 -0.42 -21.55 -2.02
N GLN A 36 -0.15 -20.26 -2.19
CA GLN A 36 0.95 -19.60 -1.48
C GLN A 36 0.49 -19.22 -0.08
N TYR A 37 1.20 -19.72 0.93
CA TYR A 37 0.98 -19.34 2.33
C TYR A 37 1.77 -18.07 2.62
N LEU A 38 1.07 -17.02 3.03
CA LEU A 38 1.63 -15.72 3.37
C LEU A 38 1.38 -15.45 4.86
N THR A 39 2.36 -14.84 5.52
CA THR A 39 2.31 -14.55 6.96
C THR A 39 2.68 -13.08 7.18
N ALA A 40 1.89 -12.36 7.99
CA ALA A 40 2.18 -10.98 8.39
C ALA A 40 1.58 -10.67 9.77
N ALA A 41 2.22 -9.82 10.57
CA ALA A 41 1.67 -9.37 11.84
C ALA A 41 0.69 -8.18 11.66
N VAL A 42 -0.17 -7.95 12.66
CA VAL A 42 -1.08 -6.79 12.66
C VAL A 42 -0.29 -5.48 12.64
N GLY A 43 -0.58 -4.63 11.67
CA GLY A 43 0.13 -3.37 11.40
C GLY A 43 1.20 -3.47 10.31
N GLU A 44 1.68 -4.66 9.96
CA GLU A 44 2.67 -4.86 8.90
C GLU A 44 2.05 -4.79 7.49
N SER A 45 2.85 -5.12 6.47
CA SER A 45 2.44 -5.14 5.06
C SER A 45 2.79 -6.48 4.40
N VAL A 46 1.91 -6.97 3.53
CA VAL A 46 2.07 -8.24 2.82
C VAL A 46 1.86 -8.06 1.32
N VAL A 47 2.70 -8.71 0.51
CA VAL A 47 2.60 -8.68 -0.95
C VAL A 47 1.97 -9.97 -1.47
N PHE A 48 0.84 -9.87 -2.17
CA PHE A 48 0.27 -11.00 -2.90
C PHE A 48 0.83 -10.99 -4.33
N ASP A 49 1.79 -11.87 -4.60
CA ASP A 49 2.55 -11.84 -5.85
C ASP A 49 1.82 -12.50 -7.03
N CYS A 50 1.39 -11.70 -8.02
CA CYS A 50 0.64 -12.16 -9.19
C CYS A 50 1.40 -11.84 -10.49
N ALA A 51 2.09 -12.86 -11.00
CA ALA A 51 2.80 -12.83 -12.28
C ALA A 51 1.83 -12.72 -13.46
N LEU A 52 2.07 -11.75 -14.36
CA LEU A 52 1.27 -11.53 -15.56
C LEU A 52 2.12 -11.79 -16.81
N GLU A 53 1.85 -12.92 -17.45
CA GLU A 53 2.46 -13.30 -18.72
C GLU A 53 1.52 -13.03 -19.89
N PHE A 54 2.03 -12.36 -20.92
CA PHE A 54 1.31 -12.09 -22.17
C PHE A 54 2.06 -12.73 -23.33
N PRO A 55 1.36 -13.34 -24.31
CA PRO A 55 1.99 -13.81 -25.54
C PRO A 55 2.83 -12.71 -26.21
N HIS A 56 4.08 -13.03 -26.53
CA HIS A 56 5.06 -12.08 -27.08
C HIS A 56 5.31 -10.81 -26.22
N ASN A 57 4.96 -10.84 -24.93
CA ASN A 57 5.07 -9.72 -23.99
C ASN A 57 4.24 -8.47 -24.39
N ILE A 58 3.22 -8.64 -25.23
CA ILE A 58 2.31 -7.57 -25.68
C ILE A 58 1.05 -7.57 -24.79
N PRO A 59 0.86 -6.57 -23.89
CA PRO A 59 -0.33 -6.52 -23.05
C PRO A 59 -1.57 -6.19 -23.89
N ILE A 60 -2.61 -7.01 -23.75
CA ILE A 60 -3.97 -6.72 -24.22
C ILE A 60 -4.81 -6.15 -23.07
N PRO A 61 -5.92 -5.43 -23.31
CA PRO A 61 -6.77 -4.93 -22.22
C PRO A 61 -7.23 -6.04 -21.29
N TYR A 62 -6.92 -5.89 -19.99
CA TYR A 62 -7.26 -6.83 -18.93
C TYR A 62 -7.78 -6.09 -17.69
N ILE A 63 -8.58 -6.79 -16.89
CA ILE A 63 -8.95 -6.41 -15.54
C ILE A 63 -8.30 -7.43 -14.61
N LEU A 64 -7.49 -6.93 -13.68
CA LEU A 64 -6.94 -7.75 -12.61
C LEU A 64 -7.87 -7.65 -11.40
N GLN A 65 -8.23 -8.76 -10.78
CA GLN A 65 -9.19 -8.77 -9.70
C GLN A 65 -8.74 -9.77 -8.64
N TYR A 66 -8.70 -9.32 -7.39
CA TYR A 66 -8.49 -10.19 -6.24
C TYR A 66 -9.82 -10.47 -5.57
N ASN A 67 -10.14 -11.75 -5.46
CA ASN A 67 -11.35 -12.22 -4.80
C ASN A 67 -11.02 -12.68 -3.37
N ARG A 68 -11.93 -12.43 -2.44
CA ARG A 68 -12.01 -13.07 -1.12
C ARG A 68 -13.43 -13.60 -0.95
N ASP A 69 -13.58 -14.85 -0.51
CA ASP A 69 -14.88 -15.52 -0.39
C ASP A 69 -15.75 -15.42 -1.68
N ASN A 70 -15.11 -15.58 -2.84
CA ASN A 70 -15.69 -15.41 -4.19
C ASN A 70 -16.26 -14.00 -4.51
N LYS A 71 -15.90 -12.97 -3.75
CA LYS A 71 -16.27 -11.57 -3.99
C LYS A 71 -15.04 -10.72 -4.31
N PRO A 72 -15.09 -9.78 -5.27
CA PRO A 72 -13.99 -8.85 -5.51
C PRO A 72 -13.80 -7.93 -4.29
N VAL A 73 -12.61 -8.00 -3.67
CA VAL A 73 -12.21 -7.08 -2.60
C VAL A 73 -11.45 -5.87 -3.15
N PHE A 74 -10.67 -6.08 -4.22
CA PHE A 74 -10.03 -5.02 -4.96
C PHE A 74 -9.63 -5.47 -6.39
N SER A 75 -9.56 -4.52 -7.31
CA SER A 75 -9.28 -4.74 -8.72
C SER A 75 -8.57 -3.55 -9.37
N TRP A 76 -7.93 -3.82 -10.51
CA TRP A 76 -7.26 -2.84 -11.36
C TRP A 76 -7.72 -2.94 -12.80
N SER A 77 -8.12 -1.79 -13.32
CA SER A 77 -8.40 -1.53 -14.73
C SER A 77 -7.97 -0.10 -15.05
N ASP A 78 -7.52 0.14 -16.28
CA ASP A 78 -7.22 1.49 -16.80
C ASP A 78 -6.33 2.37 -15.89
N ARG A 79 -5.32 1.74 -15.26
CA ARG A 79 -4.38 2.34 -14.28
C ARG A 79 -5.03 2.86 -12.99
N LYS A 80 -6.28 2.50 -12.70
CA LYS A 80 -7.00 2.89 -11.49
C LYS A 80 -7.22 1.69 -10.57
N VAL A 81 -7.09 1.95 -9.28
CA VAL A 81 -7.43 1.00 -8.21
C VAL A 81 -8.91 1.15 -7.87
N TYR A 82 -9.60 0.02 -7.74
CA TYR A 82 -10.94 -0.06 -7.17
C TYR A 82 -10.86 -1.04 -5.99
N ALA A 83 -11.28 -0.62 -4.81
CA ALA A 83 -11.21 -1.44 -3.60
C ALA A 83 -12.44 -1.16 -2.73
N THR A 84 -12.91 -2.15 -1.98
CA THR A 84 -13.97 -1.92 -1.00
C THR A 84 -13.47 -0.99 0.13
N PRO A 85 -14.36 -0.31 0.88
CA PRO A 85 -13.95 0.69 1.87
C PRO A 85 -12.90 0.19 2.87
N GLU A 86 -12.95 -1.09 3.25
CA GLU A 86 -12.06 -1.78 4.20
C GLU A 86 -10.60 -1.87 3.70
N TYR A 87 -10.39 -1.87 2.38
CA TYR A 87 -9.10 -1.99 1.72
C TYR A 87 -8.65 -0.71 1.00
N SER A 88 -9.57 0.23 0.77
CA SER A 88 -9.38 1.45 -0.05
C SER A 88 -8.18 2.34 0.30
N SER A 89 -7.74 2.37 1.55
CA SER A 89 -6.59 3.14 2.04
C SER A 89 -5.35 2.30 2.35
N ARG A 90 -5.40 1.00 2.03
CA ARG A 90 -4.44 -0.02 2.46
C ARG A 90 -3.84 -0.84 1.32
N VAL A 91 -4.44 -0.80 0.13
CA VAL A 91 -4.03 -1.62 -1.01
C VAL A 91 -3.45 -0.77 -2.14
N SER A 92 -2.27 -1.14 -2.63
CA SER A 92 -1.58 -0.49 -3.75
C SER A 92 -0.95 -1.51 -4.70
N LEU A 93 -0.73 -1.12 -5.96
CA LEU A 93 0.06 -1.93 -6.90
C LEU A 93 1.54 -1.86 -6.53
N VAL A 94 2.22 -3.00 -6.65
CA VAL A 94 3.67 -3.08 -6.60
C VAL A 94 4.23 -2.69 -7.97
N SER A 95 4.90 -1.55 -8.06
CA SER A 95 5.47 -1.03 -9.33
C SER A 95 6.99 -0.93 -9.37
N GLU A 96 7.68 -1.10 -8.24
CA GLU A 96 9.10 -0.71 -8.08
C GLU A 96 10.07 -1.89 -7.90
N PHE A 97 9.57 -3.13 -7.82
CA PHE A 97 10.39 -4.30 -7.48
C PHE A 97 10.40 -5.35 -8.61
N PRO A 98 11.54 -5.62 -9.27
CA PRO A 98 11.63 -6.65 -10.32
C PRO A 98 11.49 -8.08 -9.80
N LYS A 99 11.41 -8.28 -8.48
CA LYS A 99 11.12 -9.55 -7.82
C LYS A 99 9.66 -9.97 -8.00
N TYR A 100 8.74 -9.02 -8.12
CA TYR A 100 7.29 -9.27 -8.11
C TYR A 100 6.67 -9.11 -9.50
N GLY A 101 5.61 -9.86 -9.75
CA GLY A 101 4.79 -9.79 -10.94
C GLY A 101 4.16 -8.41 -11.20
N LYS A 102 3.86 -8.11 -12.46
CA LYS A 102 3.22 -6.84 -12.88
C LYS A 102 1.79 -6.66 -12.33
N GLY A 103 1.18 -7.72 -11.80
CA GLY A 103 -0.11 -7.69 -11.13
C GLY A 103 -0.02 -7.67 -9.61
N SER A 104 1.18 -7.71 -9.03
CA SER A 104 1.35 -7.89 -7.60
C SER A 104 0.92 -6.68 -6.79
N VAL A 105 0.41 -6.93 -5.59
CA VAL A 105 -0.28 -5.93 -4.77
C VAL A 105 0.28 -5.94 -3.36
N ASN A 106 0.44 -4.76 -2.78
CA ASN A 106 0.84 -4.60 -1.38
C ASN A 106 -0.40 -4.24 -0.56
N LEU A 107 -0.75 -5.09 0.40
CA LEU A 107 -1.72 -4.82 1.45
C LEU A 107 -0.95 -4.35 2.69
N THR A 108 -1.02 -3.06 2.99
CA THR A 108 -0.40 -2.47 4.18
C THR A 108 -1.37 -2.46 5.35
N ASN A 109 -0.83 -2.35 6.55
CA ASN A 109 -1.56 -2.10 7.79
C ASN A 109 -2.59 -3.24 7.99
N VAL A 110 -2.06 -4.47 7.91
CA VAL A 110 -2.77 -5.74 8.01
C VAL A 110 -3.52 -5.82 9.35
N ARG A 111 -4.70 -6.43 9.32
CA ARG A 111 -5.63 -6.62 10.44
C ARG A 111 -5.93 -8.10 10.58
N GLU A 112 -6.30 -8.57 11.77
CA GLU A 112 -6.72 -9.98 11.94
C GLU A 112 -7.89 -10.36 11.04
N LEU A 113 -8.82 -9.41 10.83
CA LEU A 113 -9.94 -9.57 9.90
C LEU A 113 -9.53 -9.67 8.41
N ASP A 114 -8.26 -9.48 8.05
CA ASP A 114 -7.76 -9.74 6.69
C ASP A 114 -7.39 -11.22 6.47
N ALA A 115 -7.28 -12.05 7.52
CA ALA A 115 -6.87 -13.45 7.40
C ALA A 115 -7.81 -14.29 6.50
N GLY A 116 -7.24 -15.26 5.80
CA GLY A 116 -7.99 -16.21 4.96
C GLY A 116 -7.59 -16.22 3.49
N TRP A 117 -8.50 -16.70 2.64
CA TRP A 117 -8.24 -17.05 1.25
C TRP A 117 -8.41 -15.86 0.28
N TYR A 118 -7.41 -15.67 -0.57
CA TYR A 118 -7.43 -14.72 -1.68
C TYR A 118 -7.14 -15.43 -3.01
N GLU A 119 -7.85 -15.06 -4.08
CA GLU A 119 -7.61 -15.53 -5.46
C GLU A 119 -7.26 -14.32 -6.34
N CYS A 120 -6.05 -14.26 -6.89
CA CYS A 120 -5.72 -13.33 -7.97
C CYS A 120 -6.24 -13.89 -9.30
N ARG A 121 -7.11 -13.15 -9.99
CA ARG A 121 -7.71 -13.60 -11.26
C ARG A 121 -7.69 -12.52 -12.33
N LEU A 122 -7.45 -12.95 -13.57
CA LEU A 122 -7.36 -12.10 -14.75
C LEU A 122 -8.61 -12.26 -15.63
N TYR A 123 -9.24 -11.13 -15.97
CA TYR A 123 -10.42 -11.07 -16.83
C TYR A 123 -10.12 -10.26 -18.10
N PHE A 124 -10.56 -10.77 -19.26
CA PHE A 124 -10.41 -10.10 -20.55
C PHE A 124 -11.78 -9.63 -21.04
N PRO A 125 -12.13 -8.34 -20.95
CA PRO A 125 -13.49 -7.85 -21.23
C PRO A 125 -13.95 -8.07 -22.68
N ASN A 126 -13.00 -8.19 -23.62
CA ASN A 126 -13.28 -8.36 -25.06
C ASN A 126 -13.21 -9.84 -25.53
N ARG A 127 -13.31 -10.82 -24.63
CA ARG A 127 -13.34 -12.26 -24.98
C ARG A 127 -14.57 -12.95 -24.43
N SER A 128 -15.24 -13.74 -25.26
CA SER A 128 -16.38 -14.58 -24.89
C SER A 128 -16.17 -16.02 -25.38
N PRO A 129 -16.39 -17.05 -24.54
CA PRO A 129 -16.69 -16.96 -23.12
C PRO A 129 -15.56 -16.26 -22.34
N SER A 130 -15.90 -15.63 -21.22
CA SER A 130 -14.91 -15.14 -20.27
C SER A 130 -14.32 -16.32 -19.49
N THR A 131 -13.61 -17.21 -20.18
CA THR A 131 -12.74 -18.23 -19.57
C THR A 131 -11.58 -17.52 -18.90
N GLY A 132 -11.84 -16.99 -17.71
CA GLY A 132 -10.80 -16.48 -16.82
C GLY A 132 -9.86 -17.62 -16.52
N LEU A 133 -8.57 -17.39 -16.74
CA LEU A 133 -7.48 -18.32 -16.45
C LEU A 133 -7.57 -18.81 -14.99
N ASN A 134 -6.93 -19.95 -14.71
CA ASN A 134 -6.76 -20.41 -13.33
C ASN A 134 -6.14 -19.29 -12.50
N GLY A 135 -6.82 -18.90 -11.41
CA GLY A 135 -6.33 -17.86 -10.52
C GLY A 135 -5.19 -18.36 -9.64
N THR A 136 -4.30 -17.46 -9.22
CA THR A 136 -3.28 -17.76 -8.20
C THR A 136 -3.92 -17.64 -6.83
N TRP A 137 -3.80 -18.68 -6.01
CA TRP A 137 -4.41 -18.73 -4.67
C TRP A 137 -3.39 -18.42 -3.58
N TYR A 138 -3.84 -17.68 -2.57
CA TYR A 138 -3.06 -17.36 -1.38
C TYR A 138 -3.90 -17.59 -0.13
N TYR A 139 -3.25 -18.07 0.93
CA TYR A 139 -3.81 -18.04 2.27
C TYR A 139 -3.00 -17.07 3.12
N LEU A 140 -3.63 -16.00 3.60
CA LEU A 140 -3.01 -15.05 4.53
C LEU A 140 -3.27 -15.51 5.96
N GLU A 141 -2.21 -15.93 6.64
CA GLU A 141 -2.15 -16.05 8.08
C GLU A 141 -1.76 -14.69 8.68
N VAL A 142 -2.59 -14.16 9.58
CA VAL A 142 -2.27 -12.94 10.32
C VAL A 142 -1.81 -13.31 11.72
N LEU A 143 -0.54 -13.03 12.02
CA LEU A 143 0.00 -13.27 13.35
C LEU A 143 -0.55 -12.22 14.31
N GLY A 144 -1.25 -12.70 15.34
CA GLY A 144 -1.77 -11.87 16.41
C GLY A 144 -0.65 -11.39 17.33
N GLY A 145 -0.28 -10.12 17.21
CA GLY A 145 0.14 -9.35 18.38
C GLY A 145 -1.10 -9.04 19.22
N ASN A 146 -1.04 -9.26 20.53
CA ASN A 146 -2.23 -9.28 21.39
C ASN A 146 -2.85 -7.91 21.67
N LEU A 147 -2.24 -6.81 21.21
CA LEU A 147 -2.52 -5.47 21.72
C LEU A 147 -3.18 -4.54 20.71
N LEU A 148 -2.86 -4.63 19.42
CA LEU A 148 -3.41 -3.75 18.37
C LEU A 148 -4.60 -4.42 17.67
N ALA A 149 -5.76 -3.76 17.68
CA ALA A 149 -6.96 -4.19 16.94
C ALA A 149 -7.06 -3.52 15.57
N VAL A 150 -6.82 -2.21 15.50
CA VAL A 150 -6.92 -1.42 14.26
C VAL A 150 -5.69 -0.52 14.12
N PRO A 151 -4.75 -0.82 13.20
CA PRO A 151 -3.62 0.04 12.91
C PRO A 151 -4.06 1.35 12.21
N PRO A 152 -3.29 2.44 12.35
CA PRO A 152 -3.52 3.67 11.61
C PRO A 152 -3.33 3.43 10.11
N THR A 153 -3.82 4.34 9.28
CA THR A 153 -3.70 4.28 7.80
C THR A 153 -3.24 5.62 7.27
N ASN A 154 -2.49 5.61 6.16
CA ASN A 154 -1.98 6.82 5.53
C ASN A 154 -3.13 7.82 5.27
N LYS A 155 -2.90 9.10 5.57
CA LYS A 155 -3.89 10.17 5.40
C LYS A 155 -3.37 11.26 4.48
N THR A 156 -4.28 11.86 3.72
CA THR A 156 -4.09 13.16 3.09
C THR A 156 -5.14 14.11 3.62
N ALA A 157 -4.73 15.29 4.07
CA ALA A 157 -5.60 16.36 4.58
C ALA A 157 -5.17 17.71 4.01
N THR A 158 -6.05 18.72 4.01
CA THR A 158 -5.66 20.09 3.68
C THR A 158 -5.15 20.80 4.93
N GLU A 159 -4.23 21.75 4.77
CA GLU A 159 -3.88 22.68 5.85
C GLU A 159 -5.15 23.44 6.32
N GLY A 160 -5.35 23.46 7.64
CA GLY A 160 -6.56 23.98 8.28
C GLY A 160 -7.60 22.91 8.64
N ASP A 161 -7.59 21.74 7.99
CA ASP A 161 -8.53 20.65 8.26
C ASP A 161 -8.23 19.93 9.59
N SER A 162 -9.08 18.96 9.93
CA SER A 162 -8.85 17.95 10.97
C SER A 162 -8.37 16.64 10.36
N VAL A 163 -7.43 15.94 11.02
CA VAL A 163 -7.06 14.56 10.66
C VAL A 163 -7.07 13.65 11.88
N THR A 164 -7.58 12.42 11.73
CA THR A 164 -7.58 11.39 12.77
C THR A 164 -6.86 10.14 12.29
N PHE A 165 -5.86 9.70 13.04
CA PHE A 165 -5.18 8.41 12.92
C PHE A 165 -5.79 7.42 13.92
N THR A 166 -6.51 6.44 13.39
CA THR A 166 -7.07 5.35 14.19
C THR A 166 -5.97 4.44 14.71
N CYS A 167 -5.77 4.35 16.02
CA CYS A 167 -4.98 3.28 16.62
C CYS A 167 -5.81 2.74 17.77
N ILE A 168 -6.49 1.61 17.57
CA ILE A 168 -7.42 1.02 18.54
C ILE A 168 -6.75 -0.19 19.16
N THR A 169 -6.68 -0.22 20.50
CA THR A 169 -6.18 -1.35 21.26
C THR A 169 -7.22 -2.47 21.42
N LYS A 170 -6.76 -3.69 21.67
CA LYS A 170 -7.58 -4.81 22.14
C LYS A 170 -7.76 -4.76 23.66
N ASP A 171 -6.67 -4.50 24.36
CA ASP A 171 -6.63 -4.26 25.81
C ASP A 171 -6.96 -2.79 26.09
N LYS A 172 -7.99 -2.56 26.91
CA LYS A 172 -8.45 -1.21 27.27
C LYS A 172 -7.58 -0.54 28.33
N ASP A 173 -6.80 -1.33 29.08
CA ASP A 173 -5.91 -0.84 30.12
C ASP A 173 -4.48 -0.61 29.58
N ALA A 174 -4.24 -0.89 28.29
CA ALA A 174 -2.97 -0.65 27.62
C ALA A 174 -2.73 0.85 27.35
N ILE A 175 -1.48 1.27 27.51
CA ILE A 175 -1.03 2.66 27.30
C ILE A 175 -0.71 2.85 25.82
N VAL A 176 -1.18 3.95 25.22
CA VAL A 176 -0.91 4.31 23.82
C VAL A 176 -0.08 5.58 23.72
N ASN A 177 1.16 5.41 23.26
CA ASN A 177 2.10 6.49 22.95
C ASN A 177 2.06 6.81 21.46
N TRP A 178 2.26 8.09 21.11
CA TRP A 178 2.34 8.54 19.73
C TRP A 178 3.65 9.28 19.46
N TYR A 179 4.22 9.01 18.28
CA TYR A 179 5.46 9.58 17.79
C TYR A 179 5.24 10.17 16.39
N LYS A 180 5.94 11.26 16.07
CA LYS A 180 6.09 11.77 14.71
C LYS A 180 7.57 11.76 14.34
N ASP A 181 7.90 11.07 13.25
CA ASP A 181 9.28 10.92 12.75
C ASP A 181 10.25 10.44 13.85
N GLU A 182 9.82 9.41 14.59
CA GLU A 182 10.47 8.82 15.78
C GLU A 182 10.62 9.73 17.02
N VAL A 183 10.14 10.98 16.98
CA VAL A 183 10.11 11.88 18.15
C VAL A 183 8.76 11.75 18.89
N PRO A 184 8.73 11.61 20.23
CA PRO A 184 7.47 11.60 21.00
C PRO A 184 6.65 12.87 20.76
N LEU A 185 5.32 12.74 20.59
CA LEU A 185 4.45 13.92 20.42
C LEU A 185 4.57 14.93 21.57
N THR A 186 4.82 14.45 22.79
CA THR A 186 4.99 15.26 24.00
C THR A 186 6.17 16.24 23.93
N GLU A 187 7.20 15.93 23.13
CA GLU A 187 8.34 16.82 22.89
C GLU A 187 8.05 17.86 21.78
N LEU A 188 7.08 17.57 20.90
CA LEU A 188 6.71 18.40 19.76
C LEU A 188 5.64 19.43 20.14
N LYS A 189 6.02 20.41 20.97
CA LYS A 189 5.12 21.41 21.59
C LYS A 189 3.99 21.92 20.68
N GLU A 190 4.32 22.50 19.51
CA GLU A 190 3.32 23.08 18.58
C GLU A 190 2.33 22.07 18.01
N LEU A 191 2.69 20.79 17.97
CA LEU A 191 1.81 19.70 17.53
C LEU A 191 1.03 19.13 18.71
N ASN A 192 1.67 18.97 19.87
CA ASN A 192 1.04 18.51 21.10
C ASN A 192 -0.12 19.43 21.54
N GLU A 193 0.04 20.75 21.42
CA GLU A 193 -1.00 21.75 21.72
C GLU A 193 -2.25 21.66 20.81
N ARG A 194 -2.14 20.97 19.66
CA ARG A 194 -3.22 20.74 18.68
C ARG A 194 -3.64 19.28 18.56
N ALA A 195 -3.01 18.41 19.34
CA ALA A 195 -3.24 16.97 19.33
C ALA A 195 -4.19 16.55 20.45
N THR A 196 -4.98 15.52 20.22
CA THR A 196 -5.81 14.88 21.24
C THR A 196 -5.84 13.38 20.96
N ILE A 197 -5.54 12.57 21.97
CA ILE A 197 -5.60 11.11 21.90
C ILE A 197 -6.93 10.68 22.54
N SER A 198 -7.73 9.88 21.84
CA SER A 198 -8.99 9.35 22.36
C SER A 198 -8.73 8.26 23.42
N PRO A 199 -9.72 7.92 24.28
CA PRO A 199 -9.57 6.83 25.25
C PRO A 199 -9.20 5.47 24.62
N GLU A 200 -9.57 5.26 23.36
CA GLU A 200 -9.26 4.06 22.58
C GLU A 200 -7.87 4.09 21.93
N GLY A 201 -7.10 5.17 22.08
CA GLY A 201 -5.76 5.36 21.53
C GLY A 201 -5.65 6.15 20.23
N SER A 202 -6.75 6.63 19.66
CA SER A 202 -6.73 7.28 18.34
C SER A 202 -6.33 8.76 18.40
N LEU A 203 -5.30 9.14 17.65
CA LEU A 203 -4.78 10.51 17.59
C LEU A 203 -5.60 11.38 16.63
N THR A 204 -6.05 12.55 17.08
CA THR A 204 -6.66 13.59 16.26
C THR A 204 -5.85 14.88 16.34
N ILE A 205 -5.65 15.57 15.21
CA ILE A 205 -4.84 16.79 15.09
C ILE A 205 -5.71 17.89 14.45
N VAL A 206 -5.90 19.02 15.14
CA VAL A 206 -6.72 20.14 14.66
C VAL A 206 -6.17 21.50 15.11
N PRO A 207 -6.02 22.49 14.22
CA PRO A 207 -6.00 22.38 12.76
C PRO A 207 -4.68 21.76 12.27
N VAL A 208 -4.69 21.09 11.12
CA VAL A 208 -3.48 20.56 10.47
C VAL A 208 -2.62 21.71 9.87
N SER A 209 -1.31 21.65 10.08
CA SER A 209 -0.30 22.61 9.62
C SER A 209 0.54 22.07 8.46
N MET A 210 1.09 22.97 7.62
CA MET A 210 2.10 22.60 6.61
C MET A 210 3.42 22.03 7.17
N THR A 211 3.62 22.07 8.49
CA THR A 211 4.74 21.44 9.22
C THR A 211 4.42 20.03 9.74
N ASP A 212 3.16 19.62 9.73
CA ASP A 212 2.72 18.30 10.21
C ASP A 212 3.01 17.10 9.27
N PRO A 213 3.39 17.21 7.98
CA PRO A 213 3.78 16.03 7.19
C PRO A 213 4.89 15.20 7.87
N GLY A 214 4.76 13.88 7.83
CA GLY A 214 5.68 12.96 8.52
C GLY A 214 5.11 11.56 8.71
N SER A 215 5.92 10.66 9.28
CA SER A 215 5.51 9.33 9.72
C SER A 215 4.98 9.40 11.15
N TYR A 216 3.71 9.04 11.35
CA TYR A 216 3.07 8.95 12.66
C TYR A 216 3.04 7.48 13.09
N LYS A 217 3.73 7.16 14.19
CA LYS A 217 3.79 5.82 14.79
C LYS A 217 2.99 5.81 16.09
N CYS A 218 2.04 4.88 16.22
CA CYS A 218 1.50 4.53 17.52
C CYS A 218 2.26 3.33 18.09
N GLU A 219 2.47 3.40 19.40
CA GLU A 219 3.10 2.38 20.24
C GLU A 219 2.11 2.04 21.35
N ILE A 220 1.83 0.75 21.52
CA ILE A 220 0.93 0.23 22.54
C ILE A 220 1.75 -0.61 23.51
N ILE A 221 1.60 -0.38 24.81
CA ILE A 221 2.27 -1.10 25.88
C ILE A 221 1.20 -1.64 26.83
N ASN A 222 1.18 -2.96 27.07
CA ASN A 222 0.25 -3.56 28.04
C ASN A 222 0.80 -3.56 29.47
N ASN A 223 -0.02 -3.99 30.42
CA ASN A 223 0.35 -4.10 31.84
C ASN A 223 1.47 -5.12 32.12
N GLU A 224 1.79 -6.02 31.19
CA GLU A 224 2.86 -7.02 31.29
C GLU A 224 4.19 -6.55 30.66
N GLY A 225 4.19 -5.41 29.98
CA GLY A 225 5.34 -4.84 29.28
C GLY A 225 5.54 -5.35 27.85
N GLU A 226 4.59 -6.10 27.29
CA GLU A 226 4.55 -6.40 25.84
C GLU A 226 4.31 -5.10 25.07
N THR A 227 5.00 -4.93 23.93
CA THR A 227 4.86 -3.73 23.08
C THR A 227 4.50 -4.09 21.64
N GLN A 228 3.63 -3.29 21.03
CA GLN A 228 3.27 -3.42 19.62
C GLN A 228 3.17 -2.03 18.97
N HIS A 229 3.59 -1.91 17.71
CA HIS A 229 3.74 -0.63 17.02
C HIS A 229 3.14 -0.68 15.62
N ALA A 230 2.57 0.43 15.15
CA ALA A 230 2.14 0.57 13.76
C ALA A 230 2.22 2.03 13.29
N SER A 231 2.51 2.23 12.00
CA SER A 231 2.82 3.54 11.43
C SER A 231 1.93 3.92 10.26
N ALA A 232 1.72 5.22 10.08
CA ALA A 232 1.02 5.81 8.95
C ALA A 232 1.62 7.16 8.57
N HIS A 233 1.67 7.47 7.28
CA HIS A 233 2.18 8.74 6.78
C HIS A 233 1.08 9.81 6.66
N LEU A 234 1.38 11.03 7.08
CA LEU A 234 0.55 12.22 6.84
C LEU A 234 1.08 13.01 5.65
N ASN A 235 0.25 13.17 4.63
CA ASN A 235 0.45 14.15 3.56
C ASN A 235 -0.46 15.37 3.79
N VAL A 236 0.10 16.57 3.90
CA VAL A 236 -0.67 17.81 4.06
C VAL A 236 -0.64 18.62 2.77
N GLN A 237 -1.80 18.82 2.15
CA GLN A 237 -1.95 19.67 0.96
C GLN A 237 -2.15 21.14 1.38
N TYR A 238 -1.45 22.05 0.73
CA TYR A 238 -1.54 23.48 0.97
C TYR A 238 -1.20 24.28 -0.29
N LYS A 239 -1.90 25.42 -0.44
CA LYS A 239 -1.64 26.36 -1.54
C LYS A 239 -0.22 26.93 -1.43
N ALA A 240 0.31 27.40 -2.56
CA ALA A 240 1.63 28.00 -2.61
C ALA A 240 1.75 29.19 -1.64
N LYS A 241 2.75 29.13 -0.76
CA LYS A 241 3.10 30.20 0.18
C LYS A 241 4.54 30.65 -0.06
N ILE A 242 4.72 31.97 -0.22
CA ILE A 242 6.05 32.59 -0.22
C ILE A 242 6.55 32.59 1.23
N LEU A 243 7.68 31.93 1.47
CA LEU A 243 8.38 31.88 2.75
C LEU A 243 9.37 33.03 2.89
N PHE A 244 9.98 33.45 1.78
CA PHE A 244 10.93 34.55 1.73
C PHE A 244 10.89 35.24 0.38
N SER A 245 10.75 36.56 0.40
CA SER A 245 11.01 37.45 -0.72
C SER A 245 11.49 38.78 -0.13
N PRO A 246 12.71 39.25 -0.43
CA PRO A 246 13.14 40.59 -0.03
C PRO A 246 12.28 41.64 -0.75
N ARG A 247 11.97 42.75 -0.06
CA ARG A 247 11.17 43.86 -0.63
C ARG A 247 11.97 44.66 -1.66
N GLU A 248 13.26 44.84 -1.40
CA GLU A 248 14.20 45.55 -2.25
C GLU A 248 15.50 44.75 -2.32
N VAL A 249 16.15 44.74 -3.49
CA VAL A 249 17.47 44.14 -3.69
C VAL A 249 18.27 45.07 -4.59
N TYR A 250 19.50 45.37 -4.18
CA TYR A 250 20.42 46.23 -4.91
C TYR A 250 21.47 45.37 -5.61
N PHE A 251 21.57 45.49 -6.94
CA PHE A 251 22.55 44.76 -7.75
C PHE A 251 23.60 45.71 -8.31
N SER A 252 24.86 45.27 -8.33
CA SER A 252 25.92 45.99 -9.03
C SER A 252 25.82 45.76 -10.54
N TYR A 253 25.79 46.83 -11.32
CA TYR A 253 25.76 46.77 -12.78
C TYR A 253 26.90 45.89 -13.34
N GLY A 254 26.56 45.04 -14.30
CA GLY A 254 27.51 44.12 -14.94
C GLY A 254 27.99 42.94 -14.09
N ARG A 255 27.49 42.77 -12.85
CA ARG A 255 27.80 41.61 -11.98
C ARG A 255 26.65 40.61 -11.97
N PRO A 256 26.89 39.33 -11.60
CA PRO A 256 25.81 38.39 -11.34
C PRO A 256 24.98 38.81 -10.13
N GLY A 257 23.70 38.44 -10.12
CA GLY A 257 22.76 38.73 -9.03
C GLY A 257 21.73 37.61 -8.88
N THR A 258 21.11 37.47 -7.71
CA THR A 258 19.95 36.59 -7.49
C THR A 258 18.83 37.40 -6.86
N LEU A 259 17.64 37.39 -7.46
CA LEU A 259 16.42 37.91 -6.86
C LEU A 259 15.70 36.75 -6.19
N ASP A 260 15.76 36.70 -4.86
CA ASP A 260 15.27 35.55 -4.12
C ASP A 260 13.76 35.54 -3.97
N CYS A 261 13.17 34.39 -4.29
CA CYS A 261 11.80 34.06 -3.97
C CYS A 261 11.79 32.59 -3.58
N TYR A 262 11.53 32.31 -2.30
CA TYR A 262 11.43 30.95 -1.79
C TYR A 262 9.97 30.67 -1.48
N PHE A 263 9.38 29.66 -2.13
CA PHE A 263 8.03 29.20 -1.84
C PHE A 263 7.99 27.73 -1.43
N LYS A 264 6.89 27.32 -0.80
CA LYS A 264 6.49 25.90 -0.69
C LYS A 264 5.04 25.75 -1.18
N ALA A 265 4.74 24.60 -1.75
CA ALA A 265 3.40 24.18 -2.17
C ALA A 265 3.31 22.65 -2.10
N ASN A 266 2.14 22.11 -1.77
CA ASN A 266 1.85 20.68 -1.90
C ASN A 266 0.39 20.49 -2.38
N PRO A 267 0.11 19.91 -3.57
CA PRO A 267 1.06 19.38 -4.56
C PRO A 267 2.08 20.40 -5.09
N THR A 268 3.12 19.90 -5.75
CA THR A 268 4.17 20.74 -6.35
C THR A 268 3.57 21.71 -7.38
N LEU A 269 4.04 22.96 -7.34
CA LEU A 269 3.63 23.98 -8.32
C LEU A 269 4.10 23.61 -9.72
N THR A 270 3.19 23.65 -10.69
CA THR A 270 3.47 23.40 -12.12
C THR A 270 3.66 24.68 -12.93
N ASN A 271 3.23 25.84 -12.42
CA ASN A 271 3.34 27.12 -13.11
C ASN A 271 3.70 28.23 -12.12
N LEU A 272 4.92 28.77 -12.27
CA LEU A 272 5.41 29.96 -11.58
C LEU A 272 5.68 31.02 -12.64
N ARG A 273 5.11 32.20 -12.46
CA ARG A 273 5.34 33.36 -13.34
C ARG A 273 6.04 34.47 -12.56
N TRP A 274 6.98 35.14 -13.21
CA TRP A 274 7.48 36.43 -12.75
C TRP A 274 6.77 37.57 -13.47
N GLU A 275 6.68 38.70 -12.81
CA GLU A 275 6.11 39.92 -13.34
C GLU A 275 7.08 41.06 -13.08
N LYS A 276 7.30 41.90 -14.08
CA LYS A 276 8.11 43.11 -13.99
C LYS A 276 7.29 44.28 -14.54
N ASP A 277 7.12 45.32 -13.74
CA ASP A 277 6.43 46.56 -14.12
C ASP A 277 5.00 46.36 -14.69
N GLY A 278 4.29 45.33 -14.20
CA GLY A 278 2.94 44.95 -14.66
C GLY A 278 2.90 43.98 -15.85
N PHE A 279 4.06 43.57 -16.38
CA PHE A 279 4.17 42.69 -17.54
C PHE A 279 4.77 41.33 -17.18
N LEU A 280 4.30 40.28 -17.85
CA LEU A 280 4.84 38.92 -17.70
C LEU A 280 6.34 38.94 -18.05
N PHE A 281 7.17 38.63 -17.07
CA PHE A 281 8.61 38.44 -17.25
C PHE A 281 8.87 36.95 -17.43
N ASP A 282 9.30 36.56 -18.62
CA ASP A 282 9.72 35.20 -18.94
C ASP A 282 11.26 35.12 -19.06
N PRO A 283 11.95 34.61 -18.03
CA PRO A 283 13.39 34.35 -18.05
C PRO A 283 13.90 33.56 -19.26
N TYR A 284 13.11 32.67 -19.86
CA TYR A 284 13.54 31.90 -21.03
C TYR A 284 13.77 32.79 -22.26
N ASN A 285 13.14 33.97 -22.30
CA ASN A 285 13.31 34.96 -23.37
C ASN A 285 14.40 36.00 -23.06
N VAL A 286 15.07 35.94 -21.91
CA VAL A 286 16.09 36.93 -21.49
C VAL A 286 17.44 36.25 -21.30
N GLN A 287 18.38 36.53 -22.21
CA GLN A 287 19.70 35.89 -22.19
C GLN A 287 20.44 36.16 -20.87
N GLY A 288 20.88 35.09 -20.21
CA GLY A 288 21.59 35.17 -18.94
C GLY A 288 20.70 35.20 -17.70
N VAL A 289 19.37 35.02 -17.85
CA VAL A 289 18.44 34.88 -16.72
C VAL A 289 17.97 33.43 -16.61
N PHE A 290 17.93 32.89 -15.38
CA PHE A 290 17.67 31.48 -15.12
C PHE A 290 16.72 31.30 -13.93
N TYR A 291 15.70 30.45 -14.11
CA TYR A 291 14.83 29.98 -13.02
C TYR A 291 15.57 29.03 -12.08
N ARG A 292 15.32 29.19 -10.77
CA ARG A 292 15.69 28.20 -9.74
C ARG A 292 14.45 27.47 -9.23
N ARG A 293 14.61 26.20 -8.83
CA ARG A 293 13.52 25.31 -8.34
C ARG A 293 12.78 25.83 -7.10
N ASN A 294 13.38 26.72 -6.33
CA ASN A 294 12.79 27.36 -5.16
C ASN A 294 11.92 28.60 -5.48
N GLY A 295 12.04 29.14 -6.70
CA GLY A 295 11.33 30.33 -7.19
C GLY A 295 12.22 31.51 -7.58
N SER A 296 13.46 31.57 -7.08
CA SER A 296 14.38 32.69 -7.33
C SER A 296 14.76 32.83 -8.80
N LEU A 297 15.01 34.08 -9.23
CA LEU A 297 15.67 34.37 -10.50
C LEU A 297 17.16 34.58 -10.29
N TYR A 298 17.98 33.92 -11.11
CA TYR A 298 19.41 34.18 -11.19
C TYR A 298 19.75 34.94 -12.46
N PHE A 299 20.52 36.01 -12.33
CA PHE A 299 21.04 36.84 -13.42
C PHE A 299 22.55 36.60 -13.49
N SER A 300 23.07 36.11 -14.62
CA SER A 300 24.52 35.95 -14.83
C SER A 300 25.21 37.31 -14.98
N LYS A 301 24.48 38.33 -15.46
CA LYS A 301 24.92 39.71 -15.57
C LYS A 301 23.70 40.62 -15.46
N VAL A 302 23.67 41.48 -14.46
CA VAL A 302 22.62 42.52 -14.32
C VAL A 302 22.93 43.68 -15.27
N SER A 303 21.92 44.10 -16.03
CA SER A 303 21.96 45.15 -17.06
C SER A 303 20.93 46.23 -16.79
#